data_AF-A0A2J6WWI7-F1
#
_entry.id   AF-A0A2J6WWI7-F1
#
_cell.length_a   1.000
_cell.length_b   1.000
_cell.length_c   1.000
_cell.angle_alpha   90.00
_cell.angle_beta   90.00
_cell.angle_gamma   90.00
#
_symmetry.space_group_name_H-M   'P 1'
#
loop_
_entity.id
_entity.type
_entity.pdbx_description
1 polymer ?
#
loop_
_entity_poly.entity_id
_entity_poly.type
_entity_poly.pdbx_seq_one_letter_code
_entity_poly.pdbx_strand_id
1 'polypeptide(L)'
;MIGRNRVQSTSEAITLQYANGKSIARPVGGKRFSPYIGFHIEVGRDDELDTRLRAAQIDQIEIKHQRQGGAEIVRHWKLGETIRFYPITSGPVAQTVAGSLGRNAHATAAAGIGIRWGSNDRSRMAVRGHLDLLVQMEVMRLVQLSVRSRMSDVLLAALLDHGRVCESADHLIDRTKHPDIVTFHELALPLGPGEEEEWGKGETTTVVPFKSLHPSQIDQDYIRQIWRPDAVHQAALNEWPGIQVWASEYALQAEERNVSNNEPNPTTVF
;
A
#
# COMPACT_ATOMS: atom_id res chain seq x y z
N MET A 1 2.46 -22.93 34.94
CA MET A 1 3.08 -21.61 35.23
C MET A 1 2.53 -20.64 34.21
N ILE A 2 1.92 -19.52 34.63
CA ILE A 2 1.42 -18.51 33.69
C ILE A 2 2.62 -17.67 33.22
N GLY A 3 2.87 -17.63 31.90
CA GLY A 3 3.97 -16.87 31.32
C GLY A 3 3.72 -15.36 31.38
N ARG A 4 4.78 -14.56 31.27
CA ARG A 4 4.66 -13.11 31.07
C ARG A 4 4.52 -12.79 29.59
N ASN A 5 3.54 -11.97 29.23
CA ASN A 5 3.42 -11.44 27.88
C ASN A 5 4.67 -10.61 27.53
N ARG A 6 5.15 -10.73 26.29
CA ARG A 6 6.09 -9.77 25.69
C ARG A 6 5.29 -8.75 24.91
N VAL A 7 5.56 -7.46 25.12
CA VAL A 7 4.99 -6.40 24.28
C VAL A 7 5.58 -6.57 22.88
N GLN A 8 4.72 -6.71 21.87
CA GLN A 8 5.13 -6.69 20.47
C GLN A 8 5.07 -5.25 19.97
N SER A 9 6.18 -4.74 19.44
CA SER A 9 6.25 -3.42 18.82
C SER A 9 5.88 -3.53 17.34
N THR A 10 4.88 -2.78 16.88
CA THR A 10 4.61 -2.60 15.45
C THR A 10 5.51 -1.48 14.91
N SER A 11 6.33 -1.79 13.89
CA SER A 11 7.16 -0.78 13.23
C SER A 11 6.28 0.23 12.48
N GLU A 12 6.62 1.52 12.54
CA GLU A 12 6.00 2.50 11.66
C GLU A 12 6.44 2.29 10.20
N ALA A 13 5.53 2.56 9.27
CA ALA A 13 5.74 2.36 7.84
C ALA A 13 5.51 3.66 7.08
N ILE A 14 6.38 3.95 6.11
CA ILE A 14 6.28 5.09 5.21
C ILE A 14 4.97 4.97 4.42
N THR A 15 4.13 6.00 4.41
CA THR A 15 2.84 5.94 3.71
C THR A 15 3.04 6.12 2.21
N LEU A 16 2.91 5.04 1.45
CA LEU A 16 2.95 5.03 -0.01
C LEU A 16 1.56 5.31 -0.57
N GLN A 17 1.45 6.36 -1.37
CA GLN A 17 0.19 6.84 -1.95
C GLN A 17 0.23 6.74 -3.47
N TYR A 18 -0.93 6.58 -4.09
CA TYR A 18 -1.11 6.63 -5.54
C TYR A 18 -2.17 7.67 -5.89
N ALA A 19 -1.83 8.57 -6.82
CA ALA A 19 -2.78 9.49 -7.43
C ALA A 19 -3.33 8.86 -8.72
N ASN A 20 -4.64 8.94 -8.90
CA ASN A 20 -5.36 8.31 -10.02
C ASN A 20 -6.02 9.32 -10.97
N GLY A 21 -5.44 10.51 -11.10
CA GLY A 21 -6.00 11.64 -11.86
C GLY A 21 -6.89 12.58 -11.03
N LYS A 22 -7.56 12.11 -9.97
CA LYS A 22 -8.40 12.99 -9.11
C LYS A 22 -7.60 14.00 -8.28
N SER A 23 -6.39 13.61 -7.85
CA SER A 23 -5.47 14.51 -7.16
C SER A 23 -4.84 15.45 -8.17
N ILE A 24 -4.80 16.76 -7.87
CA ILE A 24 -4.08 17.71 -8.70
C ILE A 24 -2.73 18.06 -8.08
N ALA A 25 -1.69 18.07 -8.90
CA ALA A 25 -0.32 18.35 -8.50
C ALA A 25 0.33 19.41 -9.41
N ARG A 26 1.51 19.87 -9.00
CA ARG A 26 2.40 20.72 -9.79
C ARG A 26 3.86 20.42 -9.43
N PRO A 27 4.85 20.71 -10.31
CA PRO A 27 6.24 20.81 -9.88
C PRO A 27 6.38 21.85 -8.75
N VAL A 28 7.31 21.63 -7.81
CA VAL A 28 7.58 22.58 -6.72
C VAL A 28 7.82 24.00 -7.28
N GLY A 29 7.11 24.99 -6.73
CA GLY A 29 7.17 26.38 -7.21
C GLY A 29 6.41 26.67 -8.51
N GLY A 30 5.77 25.67 -9.13
CA GLY A 30 4.97 25.83 -10.34
C GLY A 30 3.72 26.74 -10.15
N LYS A 31 3.25 27.37 -11.23
CA LYS A 31 2.09 28.29 -11.16
C LYS A 31 0.72 27.61 -11.30
N ARG A 32 0.64 26.48 -12.02
CA ARG A 32 -0.62 25.80 -12.33
C ARG A 32 -0.61 24.38 -11.77
N PHE A 33 -1.75 23.94 -11.23
CA PHE A 33 -2.01 22.56 -10.89
C PHE A 33 -2.69 21.85 -12.07
N SER A 34 -2.37 20.58 -12.27
CA SER A 34 -2.99 19.69 -13.26
C SER A 34 -3.35 18.35 -12.59
N PRO A 35 -4.28 17.56 -13.15
CA PRO A 35 -4.44 16.15 -12.79
C PRO A 35 -3.09 15.43 -12.70
N TYR A 36 -2.94 14.58 -11.70
CA TYR A 36 -1.71 13.82 -11.46
C TYR A 36 -2.00 12.33 -11.31
N ILE A 37 -1.19 11.53 -11.97
CA ILE A 37 -1.19 10.07 -11.93
C ILE A 37 0.19 9.62 -11.41
N GLY A 38 0.21 8.67 -10.49
CA GLY A 38 1.45 8.04 -10.03
C GLY A 38 1.67 8.01 -8.52
N PHE A 39 2.75 7.31 -8.16
CA PHE A 39 3.13 7.00 -6.80
C PHE A 39 3.93 8.13 -6.16
N HIS A 40 3.63 8.37 -4.88
CA HIS A 40 4.22 9.47 -4.12
C HIS A 40 4.25 9.17 -2.62
N ILE A 41 5.18 9.84 -1.93
CA ILE A 41 5.39 9.78 -0.47
C ILE A 41 5.63 11.20 0.06
N GLU A 42 5.16 11.52 1.25
CA GLU A 42 5.23 12.87 1.82
C GLU A 42 6.67 13.26 2.25
N VAL A 43 7.08 14.48 1.92
CA VAL A 43 8.38 15.06 2.32
C VAL A 43 8.33 15.49 3.79
N GLY A 44 9.44 15.36 4.52
CA GLY A 44 9.57 15.83 5.90
C GLY A 44 8.92 14.92 6.95
N ARG A 45 8.66 13.66 6.59
CA ARG A 45 8.21 12.61 7.53
C ARG A 45 9.34 11.72 8.05
N ASP A 46 10.47 11.70 7.36
CA ASP A 46 11.63 10.89 7.69
C ASP A 46 12.89 11.54 7.10
N ASP A 47 13.78 12.05 7.95
CA ASP A 47 14.94 12.85 7.52
C ASP A 47 16.00 12.03 6.76
N GLU A 48 16.14 10.73 7.07
CA GLU A 48 17.06 9.84 6.37
C GLU A 48 16.54 9.57 4.95
N LEU A 49 15.26 9.20 4.84
CA LEU A 49 14.57 8.99 3.57
C LEU A 49 14.65 10.24 2.68
N ASP A 50 14.33 11.41 3.23
CA ASP A 50 14.41 12.69 2.53
C ASP A 50 15.83 13.01 2.05
N THR A 51 16.84 12.66 2.84
CA THR A 51 18.26 12.84 2.48
C THR A 51 18.66 11.92 1.33
N ARG A 52 18.25 10.64 1.40
CA ARG A 52 18.52 9.63 0.36
C ARG A 52 17.82 9.99 -0.96
N LEU A 53 16.54 10.37 -0.93
CA LEU A 53 15.77 10.77 -2.12
C LEU A 53 16.30 12.06 -2.75
N ARG A 54 16.78 13.01 -1.94
CA ARG A 54 17.49 14.20 -2.45
C ARG A 54 18.81 13.84 -3.14
N ALA A 55 19.58 12.92 -2.56
CA ALA A 55 20.86 12.47 -3.14
C ALA A 55 20.66 11.70 -4.46
N ALA A 56 19.59 10.91 -4.57
CA ALA A 56 19.18 10.24 -5.80
C ALA A 56 18.45 11.16 -6.80
N GLN A 57 18.37 12.47 -6.53
CA GLN A 57 17.76 13.48 -7.40
C GLN A 57 16.29 13.19 -7.77
N ILE A 58 15.53 12.54 -6.88
CA ILE A 58 14.12 12.28 -7.09
C ILE A 58 13.34 13.60 -7.10
N ASP A 59 12.51 13.81 -8.13
CA ASP A 59 11.68 15.00 -8.27
C ASP A 59 10.74 15.19 -7.06
N GLN A 60 10.48 16.46 -6.70
CA GLN A 60 9.40 16.82 -5.78
C GLN A 60 8.22 17.45 -6.52
N ILE A 61 7.02 17.14 -6.03
CA ILE A 61 5.76 17.74 -6.47
C ILE A 61 5.00 18.31 -5.27
N GLU A 62 4.16 19.30 -5.55
CA GLU A 62 3.21 19.87 -4.60
C GLU A 62 1.81 19.37 -4.98
N ILE A 63 1.16 18.64 -4.07
CA ILE A 63 -0.19 18.08 -4.25
C ILE A 63 -1.19 18.91 -3.45
N LYS A 64 -2.32 19.27 -4.06
CA LYS A 64 -3.40 20.00 -3.40
C LYS A 64 -4.38 19.02 -2.75
N HIS A 65 -4.29 18.89 -1.43
CA HIS A 65 -5.20 18.07 -0.63
C HIS A 65 -6.42 18.88 -0.20
N GLN A 66 -7.61 18.44 -0.61
CA GLN A 66 -8.88 19.03 -0.18
C GLN A 66 -9.20 18.57 1.25
N ARG A 67 -9.41 19.53 2.17
CA ARG A 67 -9.80 19.29 3.57
C ARG A 67 -11.12 20.01 3.87
N GLN A 68 -11.75 19.67 4.99
CA GLN A 68 -12.85 20.50 5.50
C GLN A 68 -12.29 21.91 5.83
N GLY A 69 -12.94 22.96 5.32
CA GLY A 69 -12.52 24.34 5.52
C GLY A 69 -11.46 24.90 4.55
N GLY A 70 -10.91 24.10 3.63
CA GLY A 70 -9.98 24.63 2.63
C GLY A 70 -9.13 23.59 1.90
N ALA A 71 -8.09 24.06 1.22
CA ALA A 71 -7.13 23.21 0.54
C ALA A 71 -5.72 23.45 1.08
N GLU A 72 -5.05 22.36 1.45
CA GLU A 72 -3.65 22.35 1.87
C GLU A 72 -2.77 21.96 0.68
N ILE A 73 -1.60 22.57 0.56
CA ILE A 73 -0.60 22.19 -0.45
C ILE A 73 0.53 21.49 0.30
N VAL A 74 0.72 20.20 0.03
CA VAL A 74 1.72 19.36 0.69
C VAL A 74 2.78 18.95 -0.33
N ARG A 75 4.03 18.85 0.10
CA ARG A 75 5.15 18.38 -0.74
C ARG A 75 5.29 16.87 -0.64
N HIS A 76 5.50 16.26 -1.81
CA HIS A 76 5.72 14.83 -1.94
C HIS A 76 6.89 14.55 -2.88
N TRP A 77 7.64 13.49 -2.63
CA TRP A 77 8.54 12.91 -3.61
C TRP A 77 7.73 12.19 -4.69
N LYS A 78 8.04 12.46 -5.95
CA LYS A 78 7.39 11.90 -7.13
C LYS A 78 8.12 10.61 -7.52
N LEU A 79 7.54 9.46 -7.21
CA LEU A 79 8.16 8.15 -7.43
C LEU A 79 7.91 7.58 -8.83
N GLY A 80 7.18 8.31 -9.68
CA GLY A 80 6.82 7.91 -11.03
C GLY A 80 5.44 7.26 -11.11
N GLU A 81 5.03 6.89 -12.33
CA GLU A 81 3.74 6.22 -12.57
C GLU A 81 3.81 4.71 -12.29
N THR A 82 5.01 4.12 -12.38
CA THR A 82 5.28 2.70 -12.19
C THR A 82 6.26 2.47 -11.06
N ILE A 83 6.01 1.47 -10.23
CA ILE A 83 6.90 1.01 -9.15
C ILE A 83 7.05 -0.51 -9.17
N ARG A 84 8.05 -1.01 -8.45
CA ARG A 84 8.20 -2.41 -8.05
C ARG A 84 8.12 -2.48 -6.53
N PHE A 85 7.23 -3.31 -6.02
CA PHE A 85 6.92 -3.44 -4.59
C PHE A 85 7.06 -4.91 -4.18
N TYR A 86 7.68 -5.18 -3.03
CA TYR A 86 7.82 -6.52 -2.46
C TYR A 86 6.80 -6.66 -1.31
N PRO A 87 5.55 -7.08 -1.58
CA PRO A 87 4.49 -7.18 -0.57
C PRO A 87 4.79 -8.28 0.45
N ILE A 88 4.84 -7.93 1.74
CA ILE A 88 5.04 -8.90 2.82
C ILE A 88 3.66 -9.37 3.30
N THR A 89 3.20 -10.47 2.73
CA THR A 89 1.89 -11.09 2.96
C THR A 89 1.96 -12.59 2.63
N SER A 90 1.07 -13.40 3.19
CA SER A 90 0.88 -14.78 2.70
C SER A 90 -0.15 -14.88 1.57
N GLY A 91 -0.57 -13.74 1.01
CA GLY A 91 -1.52 -13.64 -0.11
C GLY A 91 -3.00 -13.52 0.30
N PRO A 92 -3.88 -13.13 -0.64
CA PRO A 92 -5.30 -12.97 -0.34
C PRO A 92 -6.04 -14.30 -0.13
N VAL A 93 -6.74 -14.41 1.00
CA VAL A 93 -7.57 -15.59 1.35
C VAL A 93 -8.99 -15.56 0.74
N ALA A 94 -9.30 -14.54 -0.06
CA ALA A 94 -10.59 -14.38 -0.75
C ALA A 94 -10.45 -13.55 -2.03
N GLN A 95 -11.31 -13.82 -3.00
CA GLN A 95 -11.30 -13.15 -4.31
C GLN A 95 -11.97 -11.77 -4.33
N THR A 96 -12.66 -11.36 -3.26
CA THR A 96 -13.39 -10.09 -3.19
C THR A 96 -13.21 -9.40 -1.84
N VAL A 97 -13.26 -8.07 -1.82
CA VAL A 97 -13.17 -7.25 -0.59
C VAL A 97 -14.24 -7.64 0.43
N ALA A 98 -15.48 -7.90 -0.02
CA ALA A 98 -16.56 -8.38 0.84
C ALA A 98 -16.28 -9.79 1.38
N GLY A 99 -15.68 -10.69 0.59
CA GLY A 99 -15.25 -12.01 1.03
C GLY A 99 -14.14 -11.95 2.08
N SER A 100 -13.19 -11.01 1.94
CA SER A 100 -12.13 -10.75 2.91
C SER A 100 -12.67 -10.18 4.22
N LEU A 101 -13.62 -9.22 4.15
CA LEU A 101 -14.21 -8.55 5.31
C LEU A 101 -15.28 -9.38 6.05
N GLY A 102 -15.87 -10.37 5.39
CA GLY A 102 -16.84 -11.28 5.97
C GLY A 102 -16.18 -12.45 6.72
N ARG A 103 -16.55 -13.68 6.36
CA ARG A 103 -16.09 -14.92 7.03
C ARG A 103 -14.56 -15.09 7.12
N ASN A 104 -13.79 -14.40 6.29
CA ASN A 104 -12.34 -14.55 6.21
C ASN A 104 -11.56 -13.42 6.94
N ALA A 105 -12.21 -12.53 7.69
CA ALA A 105 -11.56 -11.35 8.27
C ALA A 105 -10.31 -11.69 9.11
N HIS A 106 -10.42 -12.67 10.01
CA HIS A 106 -9.29 -13.15 10.81
C HIS A 106 -8.18 -13.76 9.93
N ALA A 107 -8.54 -14.54 8.92
CA ALA A 107 -7.57 -15.15 8.00
C ALA A 107 -6.87 -14.10 7.11
N THR A 108 -7.57 -13.02 6.75
CA THR A 108 -7.00 -11.89 5.98
C THR A 108 -6.01 -11.10 6.82
N ALA A 109 -6.34 -10.83 8.10
CA ALA A 109 -5.42 -10.21 9.04
C ALA A 109 -4.20 -11.10 9.33
N ALA A 110 -4.41 -12.41 9.55
CA ALA A 110 -3.33 -13.38 9.72
C ALA A 110 -2.42 -13.50 8.48
N ALA A 111 -2.94 -13.22 7.28
CA ALA A 111 -2.18 -13.12 6.04
C ALA A 111 -1.41 -11.81 5.88
N GLY A 112 -1.42 -10.91 6.87
CA GLY A 112 -0.72 -9.62 6.84
C GLY A 112 -1.42 -8.53 6.03
N ILE A 113 -2.69 -8.74 5.65
CA ILE A 113 -3.47 -7.77 4.88
C ILE A 113 -4.39 -7.00 5.83
N GLY A 114 -4.12 -5.72 6.01
CA GLY A 114 -4.98 -4.82 6.78
C GLY A 114 -6.21 -4.45 5.96
N ILE A 115 -7.40 -4.92 6.35
CA ILE A 115 -8.66 -4.55 5.68
C ILE A 115 -9.77 -4.28 6.70
N ARG A 116 -10.55 -3.21 6.48
CA ARG A 116 -11.73 -2.86 7.29
C ARG A 116 -12.78 -2.11 6.48
N TRP A 117 -13.99 -2.00 7.03
CA TRP A 117 -14.91 -0.94 6.64
C TRP A 117 -14.40 0.41 7.18
N GLY A 118 -14.51 1.45 6.36
CA GLY A 118 -14.35 2.84 6.77
C GLY A 118 -15.68 3.58 6.69
N SER A 119 -15.67 4.86 7.08
CA SER A 119 -16.84 5.74 7.09
C SER A 119 -17.64 5.68 5.77
N ASN A 120 -18.96 5.64 5.88
CA ASN A 120 -19.93 5.57 4.78
C ASN A 120 -19.75 4.31 3.91
N ASP A 121 -19.56 3.15 4.55
CA ASP A 121 -19.42 1.81 3.93
C ASP A 121 -18.31 1.71 2.87
N ARG A 122 -17.31 2.60 2.95
CA ARG A 122 -16.16 2.61 2.05
C ARG A 122 -15.05 1.75 2.65
N SER A 123 -14.82 0.59 2.05
CA SER A 123 -13.68 -0.27 2.40
C SER A 123 -12.36 0.51 2.45
N ARG A 124 -11.47 0.10 3.35
CA ARG A 124 -10.06 0.50 3.36
C ARG A 124 -9.21 -0.75 3.38
N MET A 125 -8.22 -0.79 2.51
CA MET A 125 -7.27 -1.90 2.42
C MET A 125 -5.86 -1.33 2.46
N ALA A 126 -4.95 -2.07 3.07
CA ALA A 126 -3.53 -1.75 3.12
C ALA A 126 -2.69 -3.03 3.10
N VAL A 127 -1.52 -2.93 2.48
CA VAL A 127 -0.48 -3.97 2.51
C VAL A 127 0.85 -3.30 2.83
N ARG A 128 1.71 -4.00 3.58
CA ARG A 128 3.05 -3.55 3.95
C ARG A 128 4.10 -4.34 3.16
N GLY A 129 5.26 -3.74 2.95
CA GLY A 129 6.33 -4.34 2.16
C GLY A 129 7.49 -3.38 1.93
N HIS A 130 8.39 -3.74 1.03
CA HIS A 130 9.51 -2.88 0.63
C HIS A 130 9.32 -2.33 -0.78
N LEU A 131 9.76 -1.08 -1.02
CA LEU A 131 9.74 -0.46 -2.34
C LEU A 131 11.12 -0.65 -3.00
N ASP A 132 11.17 -1.23 -4.20
CA ASP A 132 12.42 -1.54 -4.92
C ASP A 132 13.35 -0.33 -5.08
N LEU A 133 12.78 0.86 -5.36
CA LEU A 133 13.52 2.12 -5.39
C LEU A 133 14.27 2.40 -4.07
N LEU A 134 13.64 2.12 -2.92
CA LEU A 134 14.27 2.33 -1.61
C LEU A 134 15.30 1.24 -1.30
N VAL A 135 15.03 -0.01 -1.69
CA VAL A 135 15.97 -1.14 -1.58
C VAL A 135 17.26 -0.85 -2.36
N GLN A 136 17.15 -0.35 -3.60
CA GLN A 136 18.27 0.05 -4.44
C GLN A 136 19.07 1.24 -3.89
N MET A 137 18.47 2.01 -2.98
CA MET A 137 19.10 3.13 -2.27
C MET A 137 19.59 2.76 -0.87
N GLU A 138 19.58 1.45 -0.54
CA GLU A 138 19.94 0.84 0.75
C GLU A 138 19.01 1.24 1.92
N VAL A 139 17.82 1.76 1.62
CA VAL A 139 16.82 2.15 2.62
C VAL A 139 15.84 0.99 2.85
N MET A 140 16.24 0.05 3.69
CA MET A 140 15.40 -1.08 4.12
C MET A 140 14.37 -0.64 5.16
N ARG A 141 13.35 0.09 4.70
CA ARG A 141 12.20 0.53 5.52
C ARG A 141 10.90 -0.05 4.97
N LEU A 142 9.96 -0.31 5.87
CA LEU A 142 8.59 -0.64 5.49
C LEU A 142 7.91 0.55 4.81
N VAL A 143 7.26 0.28 3.69
CA VAL A 143 6.23 1.15 3.11
C VAL A 143 4.87 0.48 3.27
N GLN A 144 3.82 1.30 3.41
CA GLN A 144 2.43 0.86 3.50
C GLN A 144 1.65 1.47 2.33
N LEU A 145 1.31 0.64 1.34
CA LEU A 145 0.39 1.03 0.27
C LEU A 145 -1.03 0.93 0.83
N SER A 146 -1.74 2.05 0.92
CA SER A 146 -3.13 2.08 1.41
C SER A 146 -4.10 2.70 0.41
N VAL A 147 -5.25 2.05 0.27
CA VAL A 147 -6.31 2.37 -0.69
C VAL A 147 -7.68 2.38 -0.01
N ARG A 148 -8.68 2.93 -0.70
CA ARG A 148 -10.06 3.04 -0.20
C ARG A 148 -11.09 2.89 -1.31
N SER A 149 -12.30 2.49 -0.94
CA SER A 149 -13.43 2.28 -1.86
C SER A 149 -13.04 1.31 -3.00
N ARG A 150 -13.41 1.59 -4.26
CA ARG A 150 -13.09 0.75 -5.43
C ARG A 150 -11.58 0.53 -5.67
N MET A 151 -10.70 1.38 -5.15
CA MET A 151 -9.25 1.09 -5.18
C MET A 151 -8.85 -0.10 -4.28
N SER A 152 -9.69 -0.51 -3.32
CA SER A 152 -9.48 -1.73 -2.53
C SER A 152 -9.64 -2.98 -3.38
N ASP A 153 -10.64 -3.02 -4.28
CA ASP A 153 -10.82 -4.12 -5.23
C ASP A 153 -9.65 -4.17 -6.24
N VAL A 154 -9.14 -3.00 -6.66
CA VAL A 154 -7.95 -2.86 -7.51
C VAL A 154 -6.69 -3.43 -6.83
N LEU A 155 -6.43 -3.08 -5.56
CA LEU A 155 -5.29 -3.63 -4.82
C LEU A 155 -5.43 -5.15 -4.61
N LEU A 156 -6.64 -5.62 -4.30
CA LEU A 156 -6.92 -7.04 -4.17
C LEU A 156 -6.67 -7.80 -5.48
N ALA A 157 -7.13 -7.27 -6.62
CA ALA A 157 -6.86 -7.85 -7.94
C ALA A 157 -5.37 -7.92 -8.26
N ALA A 158 -4.60 -6.87 -7.92
CA ALA A 158 -3.14 -6.88 -8.11
C ALA A 158 -2.44 -7.92 -7.23
N LEU A 159 -2.88 -8.14 -5.98
CA LEU A 159 -2.34 -9.18 -5.11
C LEU A 159 -2.75 -10.61 -5.55
N LEU A 160 -3.95 -10.79 -6.09
CA LEU A 160 -4.40 -12.08 -6.65
C LEU A 160 -3.56 -12.46 -7.89
N ASP A 161 -3.32 -11.50 -8.79
CA ASP A 161 -2.44 -11.71 -9.94
C ASP A 161 -0.97 -11.94 -9.52
N HIS A 162 -0.49 -11.27 -8.48
CA HIS A 162 0.84 -11.54 -7.92
C HIS A 162 0.96 -12.98 -7.37
N GLY A 163 -0.09 -13.48 -6.71
CA GLY A 163 -0.17 -14.87 -6.24
C GLY A 163 -0.01 -15.88 -7.39
N ARG A 164 -0.73 -15.67 -8.50
CA ARG A 164 -0.58 -16.47 -9.73
C ARG A 164 0.88 -16.49 -10.24
N VAL A 165 1.61 -15.38 -10.12
CA VAL A 165 3.02 -15.32 -10.53
C VAL A 165 3.94 -16.04 -9.55
N CYS A 166 3.67 -16.00 -8.24
CA CYS A 166 4.37 -16.81 -7.25
C CYS A 166 4.17 -18.32 -7.50
N GLU A 167 2.92 -18.75 -7.72
CA GLU A 167 2.56 -20.13 -8.11
C GLU A 167 3.21 -20.54 -9.44
N SER A 168 3.38 -19.61 -10.38
CA SER A 168 4.11 -19.88 -11.63
C SER A 168 5.61 -20.05 -11.38
N ALA A 169 6.20 -19.23 -10.50
CA ALA A 169 7.61 -19.30 -10.12
C ALA A 169 7.95 -20.62 -9.42
N ASP A 170 7.03 -21.16 -8.61
CA ASP A 170 7.15 -22.46 -7.93
C ASP A 170 7.46 -23.64 -8.88
N HIS A 171 7.13 -23.51 -10.17
CA HIS A 171 7.39 -24.49 -11.22
C HIS A 171 8.62 -24.17 -12.10
N LEU A 172 9.17 -22.94 -11.99
CA LEU A 172 10.27 -22.42 -12.82
C LEU A 172 11.61 -22.33 -12.08
N ILE A 173 11.61 -22.35 -10.75
CA ILE A 173 12.82 -22.28 -9.94
C ILE A 173 13.43 -23.65 -9.62
N ASP A 174 14.74 -23.65 -9.36
CA ASP A 174 15.49 -24.83 -8.97
C ASP A 174 15.22 -25.21 -7.51
N ARG A 175 14.41 -26.24 -7.31
CA ARG A 175 14.02 -26.76 -5.98
C ARG A 175 15.16 -27.32 -5.15
N THR A 176 16.33 -27.58 -5.74
CA THR A 176 17.53 -27.96 -4.98
C THR A 176 18.18 -26.77 -4.28
N LYS A 177 17.86 -25.54 -4.72
CA LYS A 177 18.37 -24.28 -4.18
C LYS A 177 17.33 -23.49 -3.39
N HIS A 178 16.04 -23.67 -3.70
CA HIS A 178 14.92 -23.04 -3.01
C HIS A 178 13.80 -24.09 -2.79
N PRO A 179 13.82 -24.79 -1.63
CA PRO A 179 12.93 -25.92 -1.37
C PRO A 179 11.52 -25.51 -0.92
N ASP A 180 11.35 -24.31 -0.38
CA ASP A 180 10.08 -23.77 0.12
C ASP A 180 9.26 -23.12 -1.00
N ILE A 181 7.95 -22.92 -0.81
CA ILE A 181 7.14 -22.20 -1.82
C ILE A 181 7.59 -20.74 -1.97
N VAL A 182 7.44 -20.17 -3.17
CA VAL A 182 7.74 -18.76 -3.42
C VAL A 182 6.72 -17.88 -2.71
N THR A 183 7.21 -17.04 -1.81
CA THR A 183 6.37 -16.13 -1.03
C THR A 183 6.28 -14.74 -1.68
N PHE A 184 5.23 -13.99 -1.36
CA PHE A 184 4.89 -12.72 -2.03
C PHE A 184 5.98 -11.63 -1.94
N HIS A 185 6.85 -11.64 -0.92
CA HIS A 185 7.96 -10.69 -0.83
C HIS A 185 9.20 -11.12 -1.63
N GLU A 186 9.20 -12.32 -2.22
CA GLU A 186 10.33 -12.83 -2.99
C GLU A 186 10.33 -12.41 -4.45
N LEU A 187 9.19 -11.95 -4.95
CA LEU A 187 9.04 -11.37 -6.27
C LEU A 187 8.59 -9.92 -6.12
N ALA A 188 9.12 -9.03 -6.96
CA ALA A 188 8.56 -7.70 -7.09
C ALA A 188 7.20 -7.78 -7.82
N LEU A 189 6.15 -7.25 -7.18
CA LEU A 189 4.90 -6.86 -7.80
C LEU A 189 5.11 -5.53 -8.54
N PRO A 190 5.14 -5.50 -9.88
CA PRO A 190 5.19 -4.26 -10.62
C PRO A 190 3.78 -3.65 -10.65
N LEU A 191 3.64 -2.43 -10.16
CA LEU A 191 2.39 -1.67 -10.20
C LEU A 191 2.58 -0.44 -11.09
N GLY A 192 1.60 -0.15 -11.94
CA GLY A 192 1.57 1.08 -12.74
C GLY A 192 0.18 1.37 -13.30
N PRO A 193 0.01 2.36 -14.17
CA PRO A 193 -1.30 2.81 -14.62
C PRO A 193 -2.08 1.71 -15.37
N GLY A 194 -3.36 1.61 -15.04
CA GLY A 194 -4.37 0.83 -15.74
C GLY A 194 -4.95 1.58 -16.93
N GLU A 195 -6.10 1.12 -17.39
CA GLU A 195 -6.90 1.85 -18.39
C GLU A 195 -7.69 2.98 -17.71
N GLU A 196 -8.10 3.98 -18.49
CA GLU A 196 -8.94 5.06 -17.98
C GLU A 196 -10.38 4.55 -17.75
N GLU A 197 -10.90 4.76 -16.55
CA GLU A 197 -12.22 4.27 -16.13
C GLU A 197 -13.12 5.42 -15.61
N GLU A 198 -14.41 5.35 -15.91
CA GLU A 198 -15.43 6.24 -15.35
C GLU A 198 -16.01 5.69 -14.04
N TRP A 199 -15.77 6.38 -12.92
CA TRP A 199 -16.18 5.94 -11.59
C TRP A 199 -17.25 6.85 -10.97
N GLY A 200 -18.48 6.35 -10.85
CA GLY A 200 -19.57 7.01 -10.13
C GLY A 200 -20.86 6.17 -10.09
N LYS A 201 -21.86 6.67 -9.38
CA LYS A 201 -23.26 6.23 -9.47
C LYS A 201 -24.12 7.48 -9.68
N GLY A 202 -24.28 7.89 -10.93
CA GLY A 202 -24.79 9.23 -11.31
C GLY A 202 -23.69 10.01 -12.02
N GLU A 203 -23.27 11.15 -11.45
CA GLU A 203 -22.07 11.87 -11.91
C GLU A 203 -20.84 10.96 -11.78
N THR A 204 -20.17 10.70 -12.90
CA THR A 204 -18.95 9.90 -12.95
C THR A 204 -17.71 10.80 -12.83
N THR A 205 -16.57 10.19 -12.56
CA THR A 205 -15.29 10.86 -12.74
C THR A 205 -14.32 9.90 -13.38
N THR A 206 -13.68 10.38 -14.43
CA THR A 206 -12.51 9.81 -15.07
C THR A 206 -11.40 9.57 -14.05
N VAL A 207 -10.88 8.35 -14.00
CA VAL A 207 -9.72 7.97 -13.18
C VAL A 207 -8.83 6.97 -13.90
N VAL A 208 -7.55 6.97 -13.56
CA VAL A 208 -6.60 5.93 -13.98
C VAL A 208 -6.17 5.15 -12.73
N PRO A 209 -6.86 4.04 -12.36
CA PRO A 209 -6.40 3.17 -11.27
C PRO A 209 -5.03 2.59 -11.61
N PHE A 210 -4.28 2.11 -10.62
CA PHE A 210 -3.13 1.26 -10.90
C PHE A 210 -3.60 -0.16 -11.24
N LYS A 211 -2.73 -0.99 -11.81
CA LYS A 211 -2.90 -2.44 -11.94
C LYS A 211 -1.57 -3.16 -11.71
N SER A 212 -1.63 -4.48 -11.54
CA SER A 212 -0.46 -5.33 -11.75
C SER A 212 -0.01 -5.20 -13.22
N LEU A 213 1.31 -5.09 -13.42
CA LEU A 213 1.96 -5.11 -14.72
C LEU A 213 2.69 -6.44 -14.99
N HIS A 214 2.34 -7.51 -14.28
CA HIS A 214 2.82 -8.84 -14.65
C HIS A 214 2.35 -9.22 -16.06
N PRO A 215 3.20 -9.88 -16.87
CA PRO A 215 2.77 -10.44 -18.13
C PRO A 215 1.80 -11.62 -17.89
N SER A 216 1.01 -11.93 -18.93
CA SER A 216 0.12 -13.09 -18.91
C SER A 216 0.91 -14.40 -18.91
N GLN A 217 1.95 -14.49 -19.74
CA GLN A 217 2.91 -15.59 -19.76
C GLN A 217 4.08 -15.29 -18.82
N ILE A 218 4.38 -16.25 -17.94
CA ILE A 218 5.47 -16.17 -16.97
C ILE A 218 6.55 -17.18 -17.39
N ASP A 219 7.79 -16.72 -17.54
CA ASP A 219 8.95 -17.55 -17.84
C ASP A 219 10.08 -17.34 -16.82
N GLN A 220 11.13 -18.14 -16.94
CA GLN A 220 12.25 -18.13 -15.99
C GLN A 220 13.06 -16.83 -16.02
N ASP A 221 13.15 -16.16 -17.17
CA ASP A 221 13.89 -14.90 -17.30
C ASP A 221 13.12 -13.73 -16.70
N TYR A 222 11.79 -13.71 -16.85
CA TYR A 222 10.92 -12.79 -16.14
C TYR A 222 11.04 -12.94 -14.63
N ILE A 223 10.95 -14.18 -14.10
CA ILE A 223 11.12 -14.44 -12.66
C ILE A 223 12.48 -13.94 -12.15
N ARG A 224 13.58 -14.19 -12.90
CA ARG A 224 14.92 -13.66 -12.56
C ARG A 224 14.96 -12.12 -12.49
N GLN A 225 14.25 -11.42 -13.37
CA GLN A 225 14.24 -9.95 -13.43
C GLN A 225 13.48 -9.27 -12.27
N ILE A 226 12.56 -10.00 -11.62
CA ILE A 226 11.75 -9.50 -10.50
C ILE A 226 12.12 -10.15 -9.16
N TRP A 227 13.09 -11.06 -9.12
CA TRP A 227 13.50 -11.76 -7.90
C TRP A 227 14.12 -10.81 -6.86
N ARG A 228 13.88 -11.07 -5.57
CA ARG A 228 14.40 -10.28 -4.45
C ARG A 228 15.93 -10.23 -4.35
N PRO A 229 16.51 -9.08 -3.98
CA PRO A 229 17.79 -9.05 -3.27
C PRO A 229 17.67 -9.76 -1.90
N ASP A 230 18.71 -10.45 -1.44
CA ASP A 230 18.64 -11.24 -0.20
C ASP A 230 18.28 -10.44 1.06
N ALA A 231 18.69 -9.16 1.12
CA ALA A 231 18.32 -8.25 2.20
C ALA A 231 16.80 -8.07 2.37
N VAL A 232 16.04 -8.10 1.27
CA VAL A 232 14.57 -7.96 1.27
C VAL A 232 13.91 -9.16 1.95
N HIS A 233 14.39 -10.38 1.68
CA HIS A 233 13.84 -11.59 2.29
C HIS A 233 14.17 -11.68 3.79
N GLN A 234 15.39 -11.32 4.18
CA GLN A 234 15.77 -11.28 5.61
C GLN A 234 14.98 -10.20 6.38
N ALA A 235 14.79 -9.01 5.79
CA ALA A 235 13.95 -7.97 6.38
C ALA A 235 12.48 -8.44 6.51
N ALA A 236 11.91 -9.01 5.45
CA ALA A 236 10.54 -9.52 5.46
C ALA A 236 10.28 -10.58 6.53
N LEU A 237 11.19 -11.54 6.72
CA LEU A 237 11.09 -12.55 7.78
C LEU A 237 11.12 -11.94 9.18
N ASN A 238 11.94 -10.92 9.40
CA ASN A 238 12.03 -10.21 10.67
C ASN A 238 10.78 -9.35 10.96
N GLU A 239 10.19 -8.76 9.91
CA GLU A 239 9.04 -7.86 10.02
C GLU A 239 7.70 -8.61 10.08
N TRP A 240 7.62 -9.83 9.55
CA TRP A 240 6.40 -10.62 9.41
C TRP A 240 5.54 -10.71 10.69
N PRO A 241 6.09 -11.03 11.89
CA PRO A 241 5.28 -11.07 13.12
C PRO A 241 4.64 -9.72 13.46
N GLY A 242 5.36 -8.61 13.23
CA GLY A 242 4.86 -7.25 13.45
C GLY A 242 3.79 -6.86 12.42
N ILE A 243 3.86 -7.38 11.20
CA ILE A 243 2.86 -7.16 10.16
C ILE A 243 1.55 -7.91 10.47
N GLN A 244 1.61 -9.13 11.00
CA GLN A 244 0.39 -9.85 11.43
C GLN A 244 -0.32 -9.14 12.59
N VAL A 245 0.43 -8.60 13.55
CA VAL A 245 -0.12 -7.77 14.64
C VAL A 245 -0.75 -6.50 14.08
N TRP A 246 0.00 -5.74 13.26
CA TRP A 246 -0.52 -4.53 12.61
C TRP A 246 -1.78 -4.77 11.77
N ALA A 247 -1.84 -5.85 10.99
CA ALA A 247 -2.99 -6.14 10.15
C ALA A 247 -4.24 -6.46 10.98
N SER A 248 -4.05 -7.14 12.12
CA SER A 248 -5.09 -7.42 13.12
C SER A 248 -5.58 -6.13 13.79
N GLU A 249 -4.66 -5.27 14.24
CA GLU A 249 -5.00 -3.94 14.78
C GLU A 249 -5.72 -3.07 13.74
N TYR A 250 -5.24 -3.04 12.50
CA TYR A 250 -5.83 -2.26 11.40
C TYR A 250 -7.26 -2.69 11.09
N ALA A 251 -7.57 -3.99 11.18
CA ALA A 251 -8.92 -4.52 11.02
C ALA A 251 -9.86 -4.07 12.16
N LEU A 252 -9.33 -3.92 13.38
CA LEU A 252 -10.08 -3.52 14.58
C LEU A 252 -10.31 -2.01 14.73
N GLN A 253 -9.60 -1.15 13.98
CA GLN A 253 -9.70 0.32 14.07
C GLN A 253 -11.02 0.90 13.51
N ALA A 254 -12.17 0.51 14.06
CA ALA A 254 -13.46 1.13 13.78
C ALA A 254 -13.66 2.44 14.59
N GLU A 255 -14.35 3.41 13.99
CA GLU A 255 -15.10 4.52 14.64
C GLU A 255 -14.40 5.67 15.43
N GLU A 256 -13.08 5.70 15.65
CA GLU A 256 -12.41 6.74 16.51
C GLU A 256 -12.39 8.22 16.02
N ARG A 257 -13.36 8.70 15.21
CA ARG A 257 -13.49 10.15 14.88
C ARG A 257 -14.90 10.75 14.91
N ASN A 258 -15.94 10.01 15.29
CA ASN A 258 -17.32 10.56 15.34
C ASN A 258 -17.86 10.85 16.75
N VAL A 259 -17.13 10.49 17.82
CA VAL A 259 -17.63 10.66 19.21
C VAL A 259 -17.47 12.10 19.73
N SER A 260 -16.51 12.88 19.21
CA SER A 260 -16.19 14.24 19.73
C SER A 260 -17.10 15.37 19.26
N ASN A 261 -18.17 15.10 18.51
CA ASN A 261 -19.08 16.11 17.95
C ASN A 261 -20.50 16.06 18.55
N ASN A 262 -20.71 15.34 19.66
CA ASN A 262 -22.03 15.15 20.25
C ASN A 262 -22.06 15.42 21.77
N GLU A 263 -21.25 16.35 22.27
CA GLU A 263 -21.54 17.01 23.55
C GLU A 263 -22.72 17.99 23.34
N PRO A 264 -23.84 17.85 24.07
CA PRO A 264 -24.89 18.86 24.05
C PRO A 264 -24.38 20.12 24.75
N ASN A 265 -24.42 21.25 24.05
CA ASN A 265 -24.12 22.57 24.63
C ASN A 265 -24.89 22.77 25.95
N PRO A 266 -24.22 23.08 27.07
CA PRO A 266 -24.93 23.43 28.30
C PRO A 266 -25.65 24.77 28.10
N THR A 267 -26.97 24.70 27.96
CA THR A 267 -27.84 25.88 27.77
C THR A 267 -27.66 26.86 28.91
N THR A 268 -26.96 27.96 28.64
CA THR A 268 -26.73 29.04 29.61
C THR A 268 -27.70 30.18 29.30
N VAL A 269 -28.81 30.27 30.05
CA VAL A 269 -29.55 31.53 30.26
C VAL A 269 -30.09 31.56 31.69
N PHE A 270 -30.04 32.77 32.25
CA PHE A 270 -30.52 33.24 33.56
C PHE A 270 -32.03 33.07 33.77
#